data_AF-A0A3D1BPU3-F1
#
_entry.id   AF-A0A3D1BPU3-F1
#
_cell.length_a   1.000
_cell.length_b   1.000
_cell.length_c   1.000
_cell.angle_alpha   90.00
_cell.angle_beta   90.00
_cell.angle_gamma   90.00
#
_symmetry.space_group_name_H-M   'P 1'
#
loop_
_entity.id
_entity.type
_entity.pdbx_description
1 polymer ?
#
loop_
_entity_poly.entity_id
_entity_poly.type
_entity_poly.pdbx_seq_one_letter_code
_entity_poly.pdbx_strand_id
1 'polypeptide(L)' 'KQTEPHVVNLKDDYSYLQELSMANKRAGVYQDWVKEKMEMTYIRISDKFKTCKFRNKGWLK' A
#
# COMPACT_ATOMS: atom_id res chain seq x y z
N LYS A 1 -26.71 -17.16 -26.33
CA LYS A 1 -25.41 -16.90 -26.97
C LYS A 1 -24.44 -16.48 -25.88
N GLN A 2 -23.36 -17.21 -25.68
CA GLN A 2 -22.31 -16.83 -24.74
C GLN A 2 -21.41 -15.80 -25.44
N THR A 3 -21.06 -14.72 -24.74
CA THR A 3 -20.08 -13.72 -25.20
C THR A 3 -18.71 -14.06 -24.64
N GLU A 4 -17.66 -13.77 -25.40
CA GLU A 4 -16.28 -13.97 -24.98
C GLU A 4 -15.95 -13.13 -23.72
N PRO A 5 -15.09 -13.62 -22.81
CA PRO A 5 -14.66 -12.86 -21.64
C PRO A 5 -13.97 -11.55 -22.04
N HIS A 6 -14.31 -10.48 -21.33
CA HIS A 6 -13.65 -9.18 -21.50
C HIS A 6 -12.18 -9.25 -21.07
N VAL A 7 -11.29 -8.74 -21.92
CA VAL A 7 -9.88 -8.51 -21.57
C VAL A 7 -9.70 -7.02 -21.35
N VAL A 8 -9.21 -6.66 -20.17
CA VAL A 8 -8.95 -5.28 -19.79
C VAL A 8 -8.09 -4.59 -20.85
N ASN A 9 -8.54 -3.42 -21.29
CA ASN A 9 -7.83 -2.62 -22.28
C ASN A 9 -7.94 -1.12 -21.97
N LEU A 10 -6.99 -0.34 -22.49
CA LEU A 10 -6.92 1.09 -22.19
C LEU A 10 -8.06 1.92 -22.81
N LYS A 11 -8.75 1.41 -23.83
CA LYS A 11 -9.82 2.16 -24.50
C LYS A 11 -11.11 2.11 -23.69
N ASP A 12 -11.47 0.93 -23.22
CA ASP A 12 -12.75 0.68 -22.57
C ASP A 12 -12.64 0.83 -21.03
N ASP A 13 -11.47 0.54 -20.45
CA ASP A 13 -11.27 0.49 -18.99
C ASP A 13 -10.36 1.61 -18.45
N TYR A 14 -10.16 2.70 -19.20
CA TYR A 14 -9.21 3.75 -18.82
C TYR A 14 -9.44 4.27 -17.40
N SER A 15 -10.67 4.62 -17.05
CA SER A 15 -11.00 5.17 -15.73
C SER A 15 -10.69 4.18 -14.60
N TYR A 16 -11.00 2.90 -14.81
CA TYR A 16 -10.69 1.85 -13.84
C TYR A 16 -9.18 1.69 -13.65
N LEU A 17 -8.42 1.63 -14.75
CA LEU A 17 -6.96 1.53 -14.70
C LEU A 17 -6.32 2.77 -14.08
N GLN A 18 -6.88 3.95 -14.34
CA GLN A 18 -6.46 5.20 -13.73
C GLN A 18 -6.67 5.15 -12.21
N GLU A 19 -7.85 4.75 -11.74
CA GLU A 19 -8.16 4.64 -10.32
C GLU A 19 -7.23 3.64 -9.61
N LEU A 20 -7.03 2.46 -10.21
CA LEU A 20 -6.10 1.46 -9.70
C LEU A 20 -4.68 2.00 -9.59
N SER A 21 -4.20 2.65 -10.66
CA SER A 21 -2.84 3.22 -10.70
C SER A 21 -2.68 4.35 -9.69
N MET A 22 -3.68 5.21 -9.55
CA MET A 22 -3.70 6.29 -8.57
C MET A 22 -3.71 5.75 -7.14
N ALA A 23 -4.48 4.71 -6.87
CA ALA A 23 -4.49 4.05 -5.56
C ALA A 23 -3.11 3.43 -5.25
N ASN A 24 -2.49 2.77 -6.21
CA ASN A 24 -1.15 2.19 -6.07
C ASN A 24 -0.10 3.28 -5.75
N LYS A 25 -0.10 4.38 -6.51
CA LYS A 25 0.83 5.49 -6.30
C LYS A 25 0.62 6.17 -4.94
N ARG A 26 -0.63 6.41 -4.53
CA ARG A 26 -0.96 6.97 -3.21
C ARG A 26 -0.46 6.07 -2.08
N ALA A 27 -0.64 4.74 -2.22
CA ALA A 27 -0.15 3.79 -1.24
C ALA A 27 1.38 3.83 -1.10
N GLY A 28 2.11 3.93 -2.23
CA GLY A 28 3.57 4.05 -2.23
C GLY A 28 4.06 5.32 -1.53
N VAL A 29 3.54 6.49 -1.92
CA VAL A 29 3.89 7.77 -1.29
C VAL A 29 3.59 7.77 0.21
N TYR A 30 2.45 7.20 0.60
CA TYR A 30 2.09 7.09 2.02
C TYR A 30 3.07 6.19 2.79
N GLN A 31 3.50 5.07 2.21
CA GLN A 31 4.49 4.18 2.84
C GLN A 31 5.84 4.86 3.03
N ASP A 32 6.31 5.59 2.03
CA ASP A 32 7.57 6.35 2.11
C ASP A 32 7.50 7.41 3.21
N TRP A 33 6.40 8.15 3.27
CA TRP A 33 6.16 9.13 4.31
C TRP A 33 6.13 8.51 5.71
N VAL A 34 5.46 7.36 5.90
CA VAL A 34 5.46 6.65 7.18
C VAL A 34 6.88 6.26 7.59
N LYS A 35 7.70 5.74 6.66
CA LYS A 35 9.09 5.37 6.94
C LYS A 35 9.91 6.58 7.39
N GLU A 36 9.83 7.69 6.66
CA GLU A 36 10.53 8.94 7.02
C GLU A 36 10.13 9.43 8.43
N LYS A 37 8.83 9.42 8.75
CA LYS A 37 8.37 9.83 10.08
C LYS A 37 8.80 8.87 11.19
N MET A 38 8.85 7.58 10.92
CA MET A 38 9.35 6.60 11.89
C MET A 38 10.83 6.77 12.23
N GLU A 39 11.65 7.21 11.28
CA GLU A 39 13.09 7.45 11.51
C GLU A 39 13.32 8.64 12.45
N MET A 40 12.52 9.71 12.30
CA MET A 40 12.66 10.95 13.08
C MET A 40 11.90 10.95 14.41
N THR A 41 10.97 10.02 14.61
CA THR A 41 10.10 9.99 15.80
C THR A 41 10.56 8.93 16.79
N TYR A 42 10.62 9.29 18.08
CA TYR A 42 10.81 8.29 19.13
C TYR A 42 9.56 7.42 19.26
N ILE A 43 9.73 6.11 19.05
CA ILE A 43 8.65 5.13 19.12
C ILE A 43 9.02 4.08 20.16
N ARG A 44 8.13 3.87 21.16
CA ARG A 44 8.27 2.82 22.17
C ARG A 44 7.14 1.81 22.03
N ILE A 45 7.50 0.55 21.80
CA ILE A 45 6.54 -0.57 21.75
C ILE A 45 6.60 -1.34 23.06
N SER A 46 5.43 -1.59 23.65
CA SER A 46 5.31 -2.41 24.86
C SER A 46 5.80 -3.83 24.59
N ASP A 47 6.48 -4.45 25.57
CA ASP A 47 7.11 -5.75 25.43
C ASP A 47 6.14 -6.85 24.97
N LYS A 48 4.86 -6.74 25.36
CA LYS A 48 3.78 -7.65 24.98
C LYS A 48 3.56 -7.77 23.47
N PHE A 49 3.98 -6.76 22.70
CA PHE A 49 3.77 -6.70 21.26
C PHE A 49 5.05 -6.87 20.45
N LYS A 50 6.20 -7.13 21.09
CA LYS A 50 7.48 -7.36 20.39
C LYS A 50 7.49 -8.62 19.52
N THR A 51 6.60 -9.57 19.78
CA THR A 51 6.44 -10.79 18.99
C THR A 51 5.47 -10.63 17.81
N CYS A 52 4.78 -9.49 17.71
CA CYS A 52 3.83 -9.25 16.62
C CYS A 52 4.55 -9.05 15.28
N LYS A 53 3.98 -9.63 14.22
CA LYS A 53 4.42 -9.38 12.85
C LYS A 53 3.79 -8.08 12.34
N PHE A 54 4.52 -6.97 12.49
CA PHE A 54 4.08 -5.69 11.96
C PHE A 54 4.14 -5.64 10.45
N ARG A 55 3.17 -4.94 9.83
CA ARG A 55 3.11 -4.75 8.38
C ARG A 55 4.31 -3.96 7.84
N ASN A 56 4.69 -2.88 8.52
CA ASN A 56 5.88 -2.13 8.16
C ASN A 56 7.07 -2.66 8.97
N LYS A 57 8.25 -2.71 8.36
CA LYS A 57 9.49 -3.03 9.07
C LYS A 57 9.97 -1.78 9.82
N GLY A 58 10.76 -1.97 10.89
CA GLY A 58 11.38 -0.85 11.63
C GLY A 58 10.56 -0.30 12.80
N TRP A 59 9.38 -0.85 13.09
CA TRP A 59 8.62 -0.54 14.32
C TRP A 59 9.34 -1.01 15.58
N LEU A 60 10.01 -2.16 15.49
CA LEU A 60 10.94 -2.68 16.49
C LEU A 60 12.36 -2.33 16.01
N LYS A 61 13.07 -1.50 16.77
CA LYS A 61 14.51 -1.24 16.59
C LYS A 61 15.31 -2.30 17.34
#